data_AF-M3JCI5-F1
#
_entry.id   AF-M3JCI5-F1
#
_cell.length_a   1.000
_cell.length_b   1.000
_cell.length_c   1.000
_cell.angle_alpha   90.00
_cell.angle_beta   90.00
_cell.angle_gamma   90.00
#
_symmetry.space_group_name_H-M   'P 1'
#
loop_
_entity.id
_entity.type
_entity.pdbx_description
1 polymer ?
#
loop_
_entity_poly.entity_id
_entity_poly.type
_entity_poly.pdbx_seq_one_letter_code
_entity_poly.pdbx_strand_id
1 'polypeptide(L)'
;MFFTNGQNQREYADTKIAMDIGYYWTNVVTKGKGYYNNCNMNTYKHNGIGRILYNDKTRIKNLKENVAPYFCKGEQNITTPDGKCIRALRRGLMPRKTNKGRPRKYNKNIN
;
A
#
# COMPACT_ATOMS: atom_id res chain seq x y z
N MET A 1 13.41 21.15 -10.39
CA MET A 1 13.80 19.96 -11.18
C MET A 1 15.12 19.47 -10.62
N PHE A 2 15.20 18.19 -10.22
CA PHE A 2 16.42 17.63 -9.62
C PHE A 2 17.30 17.03 -10.73
N PHE A 3 18.52 17.51 -10.86
CA PHE A 3 19.53 16.97 -11.78
C PHE A 3 20.69 16.45 -10.97
N THR A 4 20.96 15.15 -11.07
CA THR A 4 22.03 14.49 -10.32
C THR A 4 22.99 13.83 -11.29
N ASN A 5 24.28 14.20 -11.19
CA ASN A 5 25.32 13.52 -11.94
C ASN A 5 25.73 12.25 -11.17
N GLY A 6 25.37 11.08 -11.69
CA GLY A 6 25.53 9.78 -11.01
C GLY A 6 26.98 9.33 -10.81
N GLN A 7 27.97 10.07 -11.31
CA GLN A 7 29.39 9.72 -11.24
C GLN A 7 30.07 10.18 -9.92
N ASN A 8 29.48 11.12 -9.18
CA ASN A 8 30.10 11.76 -8.01
C ASN A 8 29.35 11.56 -6.68
N GLN A 9 28.37 10.66 -6.62
CA GLN A 9 27.50 10.53 -5.45
C GLN A 9 28.03 9.47 -4.48
N ARG A 10 28.59 9.92 -3.36
CA ARG A 10 28.86 9.10 -2.16
C ARG A 10 27.52 8.88 -1.44
N GLU A 11 27.33 7.73 -0.77
CA GLU A 11 26.08 7.30 -0.09
C GLU A 11 25.31 8.39 0.71
N TYR A 12 26.02 9.35 1.31
CA TYR A 12 25.43 10.49 2.03
C TYR A 12 24.66 11.46 1.12
N ALA A 13 25.07 11.62 -0.14
CA ALA A 13 24.37 12.44 -1.12
C ALA A 13 23.05 11.78 -1.56
N ASP A 14 23.05 10.46 -1.74
CA ASP A 14 21.87 9.69 -2.19
C ASP A 14 20.73 9.79 -1.19
N THR A 15 21.06 9.70 0.09
CA THR A 15 20.08 9.79 1.19
C THR A 15 19.43 11.19 1.25
N LYS A 16 20.23 12.24 1.05
CA LYS A 16 19.73 13.63 1.03
C LYS A 16 18.82 13.89 -0.16
N ILE A 17 19.21 13.41 -1.34
CA ILE A 17 18.39 13.56 -2.56
C ILE A 17 17.07 12.82 -2.42
N ALA A 18 17.09 11.60 -1.87
CA ALA A 18 15.88 10.84 -1.61
C ALA A 18 14.94 11.58 -0.65
N MET A 19 15.47 12.27 0.37
CA MET A 19 14.66 13.14 1.24
C MET A 19 14.06 14.32 0.50
N ASP A 20 14.86 15.05 -0.26
CA ASP A 20 14.41 16.24 -0.98
C ASP A 20 13.29 15.90 -1.97
N ILE A 21 13.41 14.77 -2.68
CA ILE A 21 12.37 14.24 -3.55
C ILE A 21 11.10 13.91 -2.74
N GLY A 22 11.25 13.25 -1.59
CA GLY A 22 10.13 12.89 -0.72
C GLY A 22 9.36 14.09 -0.15
N TYR A 23 10.10 15.11 0.29
CA TYR A 23 9.52 16.38 0.75
C TYR A 23 8.83 17.11 -0.40
N TYR A 24 9.44 17.16 -1.58
CA TYR A 24 8.83 17.76 -2.76
C TYR A 24 7.55 17.02 -3.19
N TRP A 25 7.56 15.69 -3.18
CA TRP A 25 6.38 14.87 -3.45
C TRP A 25 5.23 15.18 -2.49
N THR A 26 5.53 15.20 -1.20
CA THR A 26 4.53 15.43 -0.14
C THR A 26 3.97 16.84 -0.23
N ASN A 27 4.82 17.85 -0.30
CA ASN A 27 4.40 19.25 -0.16
C ASN A 27 3.93 19.87 -1.48
N VAL A 28 4.57 19.57 -2.60
CA VAL A 28 4.31 20.24 -3.88
C VAL A 28 3.42 19.40 -4.78
N VAL A 29 3.79 18.14 -5.04
CA VAL A 29 3.06 17.30 -6.01
C VAL A 29 1.71 16.86 -5.47
N THR A 30 1.69 16.35 -4.23
CA THR A 30 0.48 15.82 -3.62
C THR A 30 -0.21 16.79 -2.67
N LYS A 31 0.39 17.98 -2.44
CA LYS A 31 -0.17 19.06 -1.61
C LYS A 31 -0.63 18.58 -0.23
N GLY A 32 0.21 17.78 0.42
CA GLY A 32 -0.03 17.18 1.74
C GLY A 32 -0.92 15.94 1.74
N LYS A 33 -1.45 15.52 0.59
CA LYS A 33 -2.32 14.33 0.49
C LYS A 33 -1.56 13.02 0.31
N GLY A 34 -0.32 13.08 -0.14
CA GLY A 34 0.54 11.92 -0.36
C GLY A 34 1.48 11.70 0.82
N TYR A 35 1.76 10.44 1.13
CA TYR A 35 2.71 10.07 2.18
C TYR A 35 4.06 9.70 1.57
N TYR A 36 5.14 10.03 2.28
CA TYR A 36 6.50 9.63 1.98
C TYR A 36 7.15 9.07 3.25
N ASN A 37 7.88 7.97 3.12
CA ASN A 37 8.73 7.43 4.18
C ASN A 37 9.96 6.77 3.57
N ASN A 38 11.15 7.09 4.09
CA ASN A 38 12.40 6.50 3.65
C ASN A 38 12.80 5.34 4.55
N CYS A 39 12.65 4.10 4.07
CA CYS A 39 12.99 2.88 4.81
C CYS A 39 14.49 2.73 5.11
N ASN A 40 15.35 3.33 4.29
CA ASN A 40 16.80 3.20 4.44
C ASN A 40 17.32 4.08 5.57
N MET A 41 16.54 5.10 5.97
CA MET A 41 16.90 6.02 7.05
C MET A 41 16.05 5.84 8.30
N ASN A 42 14.81 5.36 8.15
CA ASN A 42 13.88 5.18 9.26
C ASN A 42 13.40 3.74 9.35
N THR A 43 13.32 3.23 10.58
CA THR A 43 12.64 1.97 10.86
C THR A 43 11.12 2.17 10.91
N TYR A 44 10.36 1.20 10.42
CA TYR A 44 8.91 1.20 10.56
C TYR A 44 8.55 0.97 12.03
N LYS A 45 8.01 2.01 12.70
CA LYS A 45 7.47 1.89 14.07
C LYS A 45 6.15 1.15 14.12
N HIS A 46 5.33 1.29 13.07
CA HIS A 46 3.97 0.74 13.01
C HIS A 46 3.82 -0.20 11.83
N ASN A 47 4.02 -1.49 12.10
CA ASN A 47 4.04 -2.52 11.07
C ASN A 47 2.61 -3.00 10.84
N GLY A 48 2.06 -2.74 9.65
CA GLY A 48 0.79 -3.32 9.18
C GLY A 48 0.99 -4.40 8.11
N ILE A 49 2.21 -4.94 8.00
CA ILE A 49 2.59 -5.96 7.01
C ILE A 49 2.52 -7.34 7.70
N GLY A 50 2.04 -8.35 6.97
CA GLY A 50 1.91 -9.72 7.46
C GLY A 50 0.47 -10.12 7.79
N ARG A 51 0.30 -11.28 8.44
CA ARG A 51 -1.04 -11.81 8.76
C ARG A 51 -1.68 -10.99 9.88
N ILE A 52 -2.75 -10.29 9.55
CA ILE A 52 -3.56 -9.54 10.51
C ILE A 52 -4.77 -10.38 10.90
N LEU A 53 -4.87 -10.71 12.19
CA LEU A 53 -6.03 -11.41 12.74
C LEU A 53 -7.17 -10.43 12.96
N TYR A 54 -8.41 -10.92 12.87
CA TYR A 54 -9.62 -10.08 13.00
C TYR A 54 -9.77 -9.43 14.38
N ASN A 55 -9.19 -10.04 15.41
CA ASN A 55 -9.23 -9.56 16.80
C ASN A 55 -8.08 -8.60 17.13
N ASP A 56 -7.08 -8.48 16.25
CA ASP A 56 -5.91 -7.63 16.47
C ASP A 56 -6.22 -6.18 16.07
N LYS A 57 -6.90 -5.47 16.97
CA LYS A 57 -7.33 -4.09 16.78
C LYS A 57 -6.15 -3.16 16.47
N THR A 58 -4.99 -3.39 17.08
CA THR A 58 -3.80 -2.55 16.90
C THR A 58 -3.24 -2.69 15.48
N ARG A 59 -3.07 -3.92 14.99
CA ARG A 59 -2.60 -4.13 13.61
C ARG A 59 -3.61 -3.66 12.57
N ILE A 60 -4.91 -3.85 12.82
CA ILE A 60 -5.97 -3.33 11.94
C ILE A 60 -5.89 -1.79 11.87
N LYS A 61 -5.70 -1.12 13.01
CA LYS A 61 -5.54 0.33 13.07
C LYS A 61 -4.32 0.79 12.27
N ASN A 62 -3.16 0.18 12.49
CA ASN A 62 -1.93 0.50 11.76
C ASN A 62 -2.08 0.29 10.24
N LEU A 63 -2.76 -0.78 9.82
CA LEU A 63 -3.05 -1.02 8.40
C LEU A 63 -3.89 0.11 7.80
N LYS A 64 -4.94 0.54 8.51
CA LYS A 64 -5.88 1.56 8.02
C LYS A 64 -5.29 2.97 8.01
N GLU A 65 -4.56 3.34 9.06
CA GLU A 65 -4.13 4.73 9.28
C GLU A 65 -2.73 5.02 8.73
N ASN A 66 -1.83 4.03 8.73
CA ASN A 66 -0.44 4.26 8.32
C ASN A 66 -0.13 3.62 6.96
N VAL A 67 -0.59 2.39 6.74
CA VAL A 67 -0.21 1.61 5.55
C VAL A 67 -1.09 1.94 4.34
N ALA A 68 -2.41 1.98 4.51
CA ALA A 68 -3.32 2.25 3.41
C ALA A 68 -3.08 3.63 2.75
N PRO A 69 -2.89 4.74 3.50
CA PRO A 69 -2.63 6.05 2.89
C PRO A 69 -1.28 6.15 2.16
N TYR A 70 -0.31 5.31 2.55
CA TYR A 70 0.97 5.21 1.85
C TYR A 70 0.83 4.54 0.47
N PHE A 71 0.04 3.47 0.38
CA PHE A 71 -0.15 2.74 -0.88
C PHE A 71 -1.21 3.35 -1.80
N CYS A 72 -2.22 4.00 -1.22
CA CYS A 72 -3.41 4.41 -1.93
C CYS A 72 -3.52 5.92 -2.01
N LYS A 73 -3.73 6.46 -3.22
CA LYS A 73 -4.23 7.82 -3.38
C LYS A 73 -5.65 7.93 -2.83
N GLY A 74 -5.99 9.11 -2.30
CA GLY A 74 -7.34 9.38 -1.78
C GLY A 74 -8.43 9.19 -2.83
N GLU A 75 -8.14 9.52 -4.09
CA GLU A 75 -9.01 9.22 -5.23
C GLU A 75 -8.58 7.88 -5.84
N GLN A 76 -9.44 6.88 -5.69
CA GLN A 76 -9.26 5.55 -6.28
C GLN A 76 -10.24 5.28 -7.43
N ASN A 77 -10.92 6.32 -7.92
CA ASN A 77 -11.87 6.17 -9.03
C ASN A 77 -11.18 6.66 -10.31
N ILE A 78 -11.25 5.82 -11.35
CA ILE A 78 -10.78 6.14 -12.70
C ILE A 78 -12.03 6.43 -13.52
N THR A 79 -12.14 7.65 -14.03
CA THR A 79 -13.24 8.05 -14.91
C THR A 79 -12.90 7.64 -16.34
N THR A 80 -13.73 6.76 -16.91
CA THR A 80 -13.66 6.35 -18.33
C THR A 80 -14.17 7.47 -19.23
N PRO A 81 -13.74 7.56 -20.51
CA PRO A 81 -14.28 8.55 -21.46
C PRO A 81 -15.81 8.57 -21.56
N ASP A 82 -16.47 7.44 -21.32
CA ASP A 82 -17.93 7.31 -21.32
C ASP A 82 -18.62 7.89 -20.06
N GLY A 83 -17.88 8.58 -19.18
CA GLY A 83 -18.40 9.15 -17.92
C GLY A 83 -18.63 8.13 -16.80
N LYS A 84 -18.29 6.85 -17.02
CA LYS A 84 -18.38 5.79 -15.99
C LYS A 84 -17.17 5.81 -15.06
N CYS A 85 -17.39 5.63 -13.76
CA CYS A 85 -16.32 5.53 -12.78
C CYS A 85 -15.99 4.07 -12.46
N ILE A 86 -14.72 3.69 -12.61
CA ILE A 86 -14.19 2.38 -12.24
C ILE A 86 -13.36 2.54 -10.97
N ARG A 87 -13.65 1.73 -9.94
CA ARG A 87 -12.83 1.70 -8.72
C ARG A 87 -11.53 0.95 -8.98
N ALA A 88 -10.39 1.63 -8.91
CA ALA A 88 -9.05 1.10 -9.12
C ALA A 88 -8.71 -0.03 -8.12
N LEU A 89 -9.16 0.12 -6.88
CA LEU A 89 -9.05 -0.90 -5.85
C LEU A 89 -10.43 -1.51 -5.56
N ARG A 90 -10.61 -2.75 -6.00
CA ARG A 90 -11.82 -3.54 -5.74
C ARG A 90 -11.48 -4.79 -4.94
N ARG A 91 -12.40 -5.22 -4.10
CA ARG A 91 -12.33 -6.56 -3.51
C ARG A 91 -12.41 -7.57 -4.65
N GLY A 92 -11.55 -8.59 -4.62
CA GLY A 92 -11.70 -9.74 -5.52
C GLY A 92 -13.12 -10.29 -5.41
N LEU A 93 -13.71 -10.62 -6.56
CA LEU A 93 -14.97 -11.35 -6.57
C LEU A 93 -14.66 -12.74 -6.00
N MET A 94 -15.40 -13.15 -4.96
CA MET A 94 -15.28 -14.51 -4.47
C MET A 94 -15.59 -15.45 -5.64
N PRO A 95 -14.68 -16.38 -5.98
CA PRO A 95 -14.94 -17.30 -7.07
C PRO A 95 -16.22 -18.07 -6.77
N ARG A 96 -17.03 -18.31 -7.81
CA ARG A 96 -18.19 -19.19 -7.68
C ARG A 96 -17.73 -20.53 -7.15
N LYS A 97 -18.51 -21.11 -6.24
CA LYS A 97 -18.23 -22.43 -5.69
C LYS A 97 -18.21 -23.43 -6.85
N THR A 98 -17.06 -24.02 -7.14
CA THR A 98 -16.93 -25.09 -8.13
C THR A 98 -16.55 -26.38 -7.42
N ASN A 99 -16.96 -27.52 -7.98
CA ASN A 99 -16.54 -28.84 -7.52
C ASN A 99 -15.12 -29.20 -8.03
N LYS A 100 -14.41 -28.24 -8.64
CA LYS A 100 -13.04 -28.43 -9.14
C LYS A 100 -12.06 -28.31 -7.96
N GLY A 101 -11.24 -29.33 -7.76
CA GLY A 101 -10.23 -29.40 -6.70
C GLY A 101 -10.34 -30.67 -5.86
N ARG A 102 -9.35 -30.89 -4.99
CA ARG A 102 -9.30 -32.07 -4.11
C ARG A 102 -10.58 -32.14 -3.24
N PRO A 103 -11.31 -33.26 -3.24
CA PRO A 103 -12.47 -33.45 -2.38
C PRO A 103 -12.09 -33.15 -0.93
N ARG A 104 -12.79 -32.22 -0.30
CA ARG A 104 -12.67 -32.04 1.15
C ARG A 104 -13.49 -33.14 1.80
N LYS A 105 -12.83 -34.16 2.36
CA LYS A 105 -13.51 -35.16 3.18
C LYS A 105 -14.16 -34.42 4.35
N TYR A 106 -15.48 -34.34 4.37
CA TYR A 106 -16.23 -33.84 5.50
C TYR A 106 -16.56 -35.06 6.38
N ASN A 107 -15.82 -35.26 7.47
CA ASN A 107 -16.24 -36.24 8.48
C ASN A 107 -17.48 -35.67 9.17
N LYS A 108 -18.65 -36.16 8.79
CA LYS A 108 -19.85 -36.09 9.64
C LYS A 108 -19.62 -37.08 10.77
N ASN A 109 -19.13 -36.60 11.91
CA ASN A 109 -19.33 -37.33 13.15
C ASN A 109 -20.82 -37.17 13.49
N ILE A 110 -21.60 -38.22 13.19
CA ILE A 110 -22.94 -38.40 13.73
C ILE A 110 -22.72 -39.24 15.00
N ASN A 111 -22.87 -38.60 16.16
CA ASN A 111 -23.30 -39.22 17.40
C ASN A 111 -24.41 -38.32 17.95
#